data_AF-A0A8A3PFL5-F1
#
_entry.id   AF-A0A8A3PFL5-F1
#
_cell.length_a   1.000
_cell.length_b   1.000
_cell.length_c   1.000
_cell.angle_alpha   90.00
_cell.angle_beta   90.00
_cell.angle_gamma   90.00
#
_symmetry.space_group_name_H-M   'P 1'
#
loop_
_entity.id
_entity.type
_entity.pdbx_description
1 polymer ?
#
loop_
_entity_poly.entity_id
_entity_poly.type
_entity_poly.pdbx_seq_one_letter_code
_entity_poly.pdbx_strand_id
1 'polypeptide(L)'
;MAALQFIFLFVFLCAQGIGIYSQEIVNGQIYTPGIVIVDAPQPNTPLGGDSLHVALDVSSDGQLQLPPYPRNAVSEIYNITMFLSSYVTGKNLTISNGTATAGNASLGEIMAQESSSTVKHVNWVWPDCLVGDGTSDKNSSRGAYNISIRQNFRLNGTDQYTIFDLPIQVTNSIPEQSDRASCDSINNDLIPWETLNASANNFTRIAGTAIQTTASSKDGIGAGNSMDWRTGEHYIWIGSMFLMLAL
;
A
#
# COMPACT_ATOMS: atom_id res chain seq x y z
N MET A 1 27.96 34.87 14.32
CA MET A 1 27.09 34.16 15.27
C MET A 1 25.73 33.80 14.68
N ALA A 2 25.06 34.68 13.91
CA ALA A 2 23.78 34.37 13.26
C ALA A 2 23.85 33.24 12.19
N ALA A 3 24.93 33.16 11.40
CA ALA A 3 25.10 32.12 10.39
C ALA A 3 25.22 30.70 10.98
N LEU A 4 25.82 30.58 12.18
CA LEU A 4 25.98 29.29 12.86
C LEU A 4 24.64 28.80 13.44
N GLN A 5 23.78 29.72 13.90
CA GLN A 5 22.42 29.41 14.35
C GLN A 5 21.51 28.94 13.20
N PHE A 6 21.65 29.52 12.00
CA PHE A 6 20.89 29.08 10.82
C PHE A 6 21.28 27.67 10.37
N ILE A 7 22.57 27.33 10.41
CA ILE A 7 23.05 25.99 10.05
C ILE A 7 22.55 24.94 11.05
N PHE A 8 22.57 25.25 12.35
CA PHE A 8 22.02 24.34 13.37
C PHE A 8 20.50 24.18 13.24
N LEU A 9 19.76 25.24 12.92
CA LEU A 9 18.30 25.15 12.69
C LEU A 9 17.97 24.31 11.44
N PHE A 10 18.76 24.44 10.36
CA PHE A 10 18.55 23.72 9.11
C PHE A 10 18.86 22.22 9.26
N VAL A 11 19.93 21.86 9.97
CA VAL A 11 20.27 20.46 10.29
C VAL A 11 19.22 19.83 11.21
N PHE A 12 18.66 20.59 12.16
CA PHE A 12 17.58 20.09 13.03
C PHE A 12 16.26 19.87 12.27
N LEU A 13 15.95 20.72 11.28
CA LEU A 13 14.78 20.54 10.40
C LEU A 13 14.94 19.34 9.46
N CYS A 14 16.15 19.06 8.97
CA CYS A 14 16.41 17.84 8.18
C CYS A 14 16.37 16.56 9.02
N ALA A 15 16.73 16.62 10.31
CA ALA A 15 16.67 15.47 11.22
C ALA A 15 15.25 15.13 11.70
N GLN A 16 14.26 16.00 11.47
CA GLN A 16 12.84 15.73 11.71
C GLN A 16 12.08 15.30 10.45
N GLY A 17 12.79 14.90 9.40
CA GLY A 17 12.22 14.15 8.29
C GLY A 17 11.73 12.78 8.74
N ILE A 18 10.66 12.74 9.53
CA ILE A 18 9.79 11.58 9.63
C ILE A 18 9.36 11.33 8.19
N GLY A 19 9.91 10.26 7.61
CA GLY A 19 9.73 9.94 6.20
C GLY A 19 8.25 9.91 5.88
N ILE A 20 7.77 10.93 5.18
CA ILE A 20 6.58 10.79 4.36
C ILE A 20 7.05 9.87 3.25
N TYR A 21 6.70 8.59 3.33
CA TYR A 21 6.88 7.69 2.20
C TYR A 21 6.07 8.28 1.05
N SER A 22 6.76 8.95 0.13
CA SER A 22 6.12 9.48 -1.07
C SER A 22 5.53 8.30 -1.82
N GLN A 23 4.21 8.30 -2.00
CA GLN A 23 3.55 7.39 -2.92
C GLN A 23 4.18 7.57 -4.31
N GLU A 24 4.73 6.49 -4.87
CA GLU A 24 5.28 6.52 -6.22
C GLU A 24 4.19 6.06 -7.18
N ILE A 25 3.74 6.96 -8.05
CA ILE A 25 2.70 6.67 -9.04
C ILE A 25 3.33 6.63 -10.42
N VAL A 26 3.27 5.48 -11.08
CA VAL A 26 3.80 5.26 -12.42
C VAL A 26 2.69 4.72 -13.31
N ASN A 27 2.35 5.45 -14.38
CA ASN A 27 1.28 5.07 -15.32
C ASN A 27 -0.09 4.78 -14.66
N GLY A 28 -0.39 5.45 -13.54
CA GLY A 28 -1.63 5.25 -12.78
C GLY A 28 -1.56 4.13 -11.74
N GLN A 29 -0.47 3.37 -11.68
CA GLN A 29 -0.25 2.38 -10.64
C GLN A 29 0.49 2.99 -9.46
N ILE A 30 0.11 2.61 -8.24
CA ILE A 30 0.73 3.09 -7.00
C ILE A 30 1.65 2.01 -6.46
N TYR A 31 2.94 2.32 -6.47
CA TYR A 31 3.99 1.48 -5.93
C TYR A 31 4.01 1.67 -4.42
N THR A 32 3.65 0.61 -3.70
CA THR A 32 3.68 0.61 -2.24
C THR A 32 5.12 0.47 -1.73
N PRO A 33 5.40 0.79 -0.46
CA PRO A 33 6.59 0.35 0.26
C PRO A 33 6.65 -1.18 0.46
N GLY A 34 6.11 -1.99 -0.45
CA GLY A 34 6.11 -3.45 -0.42
C GLY A 34 6.27 -4.01 -1.84
N ILE A 35 5.76 -5.22 -2.08
CA ILE A 35 5.85 -5.87 -3.40
C ILE A 35 4.51 -5.89 -4.16
N VAL A 36 3.41 -5.55 -3.49
CA VAL A 36 2.10 -5.34 -4.12
C VAL A 36 2.01 -3.93 -4.69
N ILE A 37 1.33 -3.80 -5.82
CA ILE A 37 1.04 -2.53 -6.49
C ILE A 37 -0.46 -2.29 -6.41
N VAL A 38 -0.88 -1.05 -6.14
CA VAL A 38 -2.31 -0.69 -6.15
C VAL A 38 -2.66 -0.09 -7.52
N ASP A 39 -3.56 -0.74 -8.24
CA ASP A 39 -4.05 -0.25 -9.53
C ASP A 39 -5.23 0.73 -9.35
N ALA A 40 -6.04 0.50 -8.30
CA ALA A 40 -7.15 1.37 -7.94
C ALA A 40 -7.54 1.18 -6.45
N PRO A 41 -8.11 2.20 -5.80
CA PRO A 41 -8.41 3.54 -6.32
C PRO A 41 -7.18 4.46 -6.35
N GLN A 42 -7.31 5.64 -6.96
CA GLN A 42 -6.29 6.69 -6.85
C GLN A 42 -6.33 7.37 -5.47
N PRO A 43 -5.23 7.98 -5.01
CA PRO A 43 -5.21 8.70 -3.74
C PRO A 43 -6.27 9.82 -3.72
N ASN A 44 -6.90 9.99 -2.56
CA ASN A 44 -7.97 10.95 -2.28
C ASN A 44 -9.23 10.80 -3.14
N THR A 45 -9.43 9.63 -3.77
CA THR A 45 -10.65 9.37 -4.55
C THR A 45 -11.88 9.43 -3.63
N PRO A 46 -12.94 10.17 -4.02
CA PRO A 46 -14.23 10.09 -3.36
C PRO A 46 -14.92 8.76 -3.70
N LEU A 47 -15.24 7.98 -2.68
CA LEU A 47 -15.78 6.63 -2.78
C LEU A 47 -17.12 6.52 -2.04
N GLY A 48 -17.90 5.53 -2.46
CA GLY A 48 -19.24 5.20 -1.98
C GLY A 48 -19.81 4.06 -2.83
N GLY A 49 -21.12 4.03 -3.03
CA GLY A 49 -21.82 2.94 -3.71
C GLY A 49 -22.05 1.74 -2.80
N ASP A 50 -22.23 0.56 -3.39
CA ASP A 50 -22.54 -0.64 -2.60
C ASP A 50 -21.32 -1.20 -1.86
N SER A 51 -20.15 -1.14 -2.48
CA SER A 51 -18.89 -1.70 -1.97
C SER A 51 -17.70 -0.77 -2.22
N LEU A 52 -16.69 -0.91 -1.37
CA LEU A 52 -15.33 -0.45 -1.64
C LEU A 52 -14.68 -1.43 -2.62
N HIS A 53 -14.15 -0.89 -3.71
CA HIS A 53 -13.41 -1.64 -4.72
C HIS A 53 -11.92 -1.25 -4.67
N VAL A 54 -11.05 -2.24 -4.46
CA VAL A 54 -9.59 -2.06 -4.51
C VAL A 54 -9.01 -3.12 -5.44
N ALA A 55 -8.13 -2.70 -6.35
CA ALA A 55 -7.42 -3.59 -7.27
C ALA A 55 -5.94 -3.63 -6.90
N LEU A 56 -5.43 -4.83 -6.59
CA LEU A 56 -4.07 -5.07 -6.16
C LEU A 56 -3.34 -6.00 -7.14
N ASP A 57 -2.31 -5.51 -7.82
CA ASP A 57 -1.38 -6.39 -8.54
C ASP A 57 -0.41 -7.03 -7.53
N VAL A 58 -0.59 -8.34 -7.32
CA VAL A 58 0.20 -9.18 -6.42
C VAL A 58 1.33 -9.94 -7.14
N SER A 59 1.52 -9.66 -8.42
CA SER A 59 2.60 -10.20 -9.25
C SER A 59 3.78 -9.23 -9.39
N SER A 60 3.72 -8.05 -8.75
CA SER A 60 4.78 -7.05 -8.81
C SER A 60 5.12 -6.63 -10.26
N ASP A 61 4.09 -6.37 -11.07
CA ASP A 61 4.20 -6.12 -12.51
C ASP A 61 4.76 -7.35 -13.28
N GLY A 62 4.20 -8.53 -12.99
CA GLY A 62 4.53 -9.80 -13.63
C GLY A 62 5.87 -10.44 -13.22
N GLN A 63 6.59 -9.85 -12.26
CA GLN A 63 7.90 -10.32 -11.83
C GLN A 63 7.84 -11.41 -10.74
N LEU A 64 6.75 -11.45 -9.97
CA LEU A 64 6.47 -12.44 -8.94
C LEU A 64 5.44 -13.45 -9.46
N GLN A 65 5.78 -14.73 -9.38
CA GLN A 65 4.82 -15.80 -9.69
C GLN A 65 3.65 -15.82 -8.70
N LEU A 66 2.52 -16.37 -9.13
CA LEU A 66 1.39 -16.61 -8.23
C LEU A 66 1.61 -17.87 -7.37
N PRO A 67 0.94 -17.98 -6.21
CA PRO A 67 0.90 -19.22 -5.46
C PRO A 67 0.29 -20.37 -6.29
N PRO A 68 0.67 -21.63 -6.04
CA PRO A 68 1.56 -22.08 -4.97
C PRO A 68 3.04 -21.74 -5.25
N TYR A 69 3.71 -21.17 -4.24
CA TYR A 69 5.13 -20.87 -4.31
C TYR A 69 5.98 -22.15 -4.12
N PRO A 70 7.18 -22.26 -4.73
CA PRO A 70 8.10 -23.35 -4.48
C PRO A 70 8.52 -23.39 -3.01
N ARG A 71 8.83 -24.58 -2.46
CA ARG A 71 9.22 -24.73 -1.04
C ARG A 71 10.41 -23.87 -0.61
N ASN A 72 11.30 -23.54 -1.52
CA ASN A 72 12.50 -22.74 -1.29
C ASN A 72 12.36 -21.34 -1.89
N ALA A 73 11.15 -20.77 -1.89
CA ALA A 73 10.91 -19.50 -2.51
C ALA A 73 11.78 -18.39 -1.90
N VAL A 74 12.57 -17.71 -2.73
CA VAL A 74 13.37 -16.56 -2.28
C VAL A 74 12.53 -15.29 -2.22
N SER A 75 11.40 -15.26 -2.92
CA SER A 75 10.39 -14.21 -2.83
C SER A 75 8.99 -14.81 -2.92
N GLU A 76 8.11 -14.42 -2.01
CA GLU A 76 6.73 -14.91 -1.89
C GLU A 76 5.90 -13.95 -1.03
N ILE A 77 4.58 -13.92 -1.22
CA ILE A 77 3.66 -13.21 -0.32
C ILE A 77 3.09 -14.22 0.67
N TYR A 78 3.28 -13.98 1.97
CA TYR A 78 2.67 -14.79 3.02
C TYR A 78 1.21 -14.45 3.22
N ASN A 79 0.92 -13.16 3.39
CA ASN A 79 -0.43 -12.65 3.45
C ASN A 79 -0.47 -11.15 3.18
N ILE A 80 -1.67 -10.69 2.85
CA ILE A 80 -2.02 -9.27 2.76
C ILE A 80 -3.25 -9.10 3.64
N THR A 81 -3.18 -8.12 4.54
CA THR A 81 -4.34 -7.71 5.35
C THR A 81 -4.67 -6.25 5.05
N MET A 82 -5.95 -5.91 5.13
CA MET A 82 -6.46 -4.60 4.78
C MET A 82 -7.42 -4.09 5.85
N PHE A 83 -7.26 -2.81 6.18
CA PHE A 83 -8.11 -2.11 7.14
C PHE A 83 -8.53 -0.76 6.57
N LEU A 84 -9.74 -0.33 6.90
CA LEU A 84 -10.19 1.04 6.66
C LEU A 84 -10.07 1.82 7.97
N SER A 85 -9.12 2.75 8.03
CA SER A 85 -8.78 3.44 9.28
C SER A 85 -8.87 4.95 9.17
N SER A 86 -9.30 5.61 10.25
CA SER A 86 -9.31 7.08 10.36
C SER A 86 -9.15 7.52 11.80
N TYR A 87 -8.09 8.27 12.06
CA TYR A 87 -7.86 8.93 13.35
C TYR A 87 -8.84 10.09 13.61
N VAL A 88 -9.50 10.60 12.57
CA VAL A 88 -10.50 11.67 12.70
C VAL A 88 -11.82 11.11 13.23
N THR A 89 -12.27 9.98 12.68
CA THR A 89 -13.53 9.33 13.11
C THR A 89 -13.34 8.31 14.24
N GLY A 90 -12.08 7.95 14.55
CA GLY A 90 -11.76 6.93 15.55
C GLY A 90 -12.07 5.51 15.10
N LYS A 91 -12.23 5.27 13.80
CA LYS A 91 -12.61 3.96 13.23
C LYS A 91 -11.38 3.21 12.70
N ASN A 92 -11.36 1.90 12.92
CA ASN A 92 -10.37 0.97 12.37
C ASN A 92 -11.08 -0.34 11.97
N LEU A 93 -11.68 -0.34 10.78
CA LEU A 93 -12.59 -1.37 10.31
C LEU A 93 -11.81 -2.44 9.54
N THR A 94 -12.01 -3.71 9.87
CA THR A 94 -11.38 -4.82 9.16
C THR A 94 -12.00 -5.01 7.78
N ILE A 95 -11.21 -4.81 6.71
CA ILE A 95 -11.59 -5.19 5.34
C ILE A 95 -11.28 -6.68 5.11
N SER A 96 -10.03 -7.08 5.38
CA SER A 96 -9.57 -8.47 5.29
C SER A 96 -8.44 -8.72 6.27
N ASN A 97 -8.52 -9.82 7.02
CA ASN A 97 -7.47 -10.26 7.95
C ASN A 97 -7.07 -11.73 7.76
N GLY A 98 -7.55 -12.38 6.70
CA GLY A 98 -7.25 -13.78 6.37
C GLY A 98 -7.98 -14.84 7.20
N THR A 99 -8.68 -14.48 8.29
CA THR A 99 -9.35 -15.47 9.15
C THR A 99 -10.85 -15.59 8.90
N ALA A 100 -11.39 -14.79 7.98
CA ALA A 100 -12.83 -14.72 7.74
C ALA A 100 -13.33 -15.90 6.89
N THR A 101 -14.49 -16.45 7.26
CA THR A 101 -15.19 -17.53 6.56
C THR A 101 -16.37 -17.00 5.72
N ALA A 102 -17.03 -17.87 4.96
CA ALA A 102 -18.21 -17.50 4.19
C ALA A 102 -19.31 -16.91 5.11
N GLY A 103 -19.81 -15.72 4.80
CA GLY A 103 -20.81 -15.00 5.59
C GLY A 103 -20.24 -14.03 6.64
N ASN A 104 -18.92 -13.94 6.78
CA ASN A 104 -18.29 -12.89 7.59
C ASN A 104 -18.36 -11.52 6.87
N ALA A 105 -18.43 -10.47 7.68
CA ALA A 105 -18.40 -9.07 7.23
C ALA A 105 -17.05 -8.65 6.64
N SER A 106 -15.96 -9.25 7.13
CA SER A 106 -14.62 -9.11 6.54
C SER A 106 -14.39 -10.19 5.49
N LEU A 107 -13.51 -9.90 4.54
CA LEU A 107 -13.10 -10.85 3.52
C LEU A 107 -12.04 -11.81 4.05
N GLY A 108 -12.04 -13.04 3.50
CA GLY A 108 -10.99 -14.03 3.75
C GLY A 108 -9.64 -13.63 3.14
N GLU A 109 -8.71 -14.57 3.07
CA GLU A 109 -7.35 -14.30 2.54
C GLU A 109 -7.38 -13.73 1.12
N ILE A 110 -6.79 -12.55 0.93
CA ILE A 110 -6.74 -11.85 -0.38
C ILE A 110 -6.04 -12.72 -1.43
N MET A 111 -4.96 -13.41 -1.05
CA MET A 111 -4.19 -14.24 -2.00
C MET A 111 -4.96 -15.49 -2.47
N ALA A 112 -5.99 -15.92 -1.73
CA ALA A 112 -6.88 -17.00 -2.13
C ALA A 112 -8.01 -16.53 -3.08
N GLN A 113 -8.25 -15.22 -3.16
CA GLN A 113 -9.19 -14.65 -4.11
C GLN A 113 -8.61 -14.71 -5.52
N GLU A 114 -9.45 -15.03 -6.50
CA GLU A 114 -9.08 -15.05 -7.93
C GLU A 114 -7.73 -15.76 -8.18
N SER A 115 -7.60 -17.02 -7.75
CA SER A 115 -6.31 -17.73 -7.60
C SER A 115 -5.37 -17.65 -8.81
N SER A 116 -5.90 -17.58 -10.03
CA SER A 116 -5.12 -17.51 -11.28
C SER A 116 -4.86 -16.09 -11.79
N SER A 117 -5.33 -15.07 -11.10
CA SER A 117 -5.19 -13.66 -11.48
C SER A 117 -4.01 -13.00 -10.78
N THR A 118 -3.25 -12.22 -11.54
CA THR A 118 -2.19 -11.33 -11.02
C THR A 118 -2.77 -10.11 -10.30
N VAL A 119 -4.00 -9.73 -10.64
CA VAL A 119 -4.74 -8.65 -9.98
C VAL A 119 -5.81 -9.24 -9.08
N LYS A 120 -5.87 -8.78 -7.82
CA LYS A 120 -6.90 -9.14 -6.84
C LYS A 120 -7.89 -7.99 -6.71
N HIS A 121 -9.16 -8.25 -7.00
CA HIS A 121 -10.26 -7.33 -6.85
C HIS A 121 -10.91 -7.53 -5.48
N VAL A 122 -10.49 -6.71 -4.52
CA VAL A 122 -11.09 -6.64 -3.20
C VAL A 122 -12.40 -5.86 -3.30
N ASN A 123 -13.50 -6.59 -3.16
CA ASN A 123 -14.87 -6.05 -3.18
C ASN A 123 -15.45 -6.17 -1.78
N TRP A 124 -15.41 -5.09 -1.01
CA TRP A 124 -15.82 -5.09 0.40
C TRP A 124 -17.05 -4.22 0.62
N VAL A 125 -18.12 -4.83 1.12
CA VAL A 125 -19.39 -4.13 1.37
C VAL A 125 -19.20 -3.10 2.50
N TRP A 126 -19.59 -1.85 2.24
CA TRP A 126 -19.52 -0.81 3.27
C TRP A 126 -20.42 -1.18 4.47
N PRO A 127 -19.94 -1.04 5.72
CA PRO A 127 -20.74 -1.28 6.92
C PRO A 127 -21.76 -0.16 7.18
N ASP A 128 -22.73 -0.46 8.04
CA ASP A 128 -23.90 0.38 8.32
C ASP A 128 -23.57 1.82 8.76
N CYS A 129 -22.52 2.02 9.57
CA CYS A 129 -22.17 3.35 10.08
C CYS A 129 -21.63 4.29 9.00
N LEU A 130 -21.30 3.78 7.80
CA LEU A 130 -20.84 4.57 6.65
C LEU A 130 -21.97 4.88 5.65
N VAL A 131 -23.18 4.36 5.87
CA VAL A 131 -24.39 4.69 5.08
C VAL A 131 -24.67 6.19 5.16
N GLY A 132 -25.08 6.78 4.03
CA GLY A 132 -25.40 8.21 3.95
C GLY A 132 -25.25 8.76 2.54
N ASP A 133 -25.81 9.93 2.29
CA ASP A 133 -26.01 10.49 0.94
C ASP A 133 -24.93 11.49 0.47
N GLY A 134 -23.88 11.72 1.27
CA GLY A 134 -22.82 12.66 0.92
C GLY A 134 -22.75 13.93 1.75
N THR A 135 -23.64 14.09 2.73
CA THR A 135 -23.59 15.21 3.68
C THR A 135 -22.79 14.83 4.93
N SER A 136 -21.71 15.58 5.20
CA SER A 136 -20.83 15.38 6.35
C SER A 136 -21.43 16.01 7.60
N ASP A 137 -22.44 15.37 8.19
CA ASP A 137 -22.92 15.78 9.50
C ASP A 137 -21.86 15.49 10.58
N LYS A 138 -21.81 16.31 11.64
CA LYS A 138 -20.79 16.23 12.70
C LYS A 138 -20.73 14.88 13.44
N ASN A 139 -21.75 14.04 13.30
CA ASN A 139 -21.82 12.71 13.89
C ASN A 139 -21.72 11.58 12.86
N SER A 140 -21.40 11.90 11.60
CA SER A 140 -21.22 10.89 10.57
C SER A 140 -19.88 10.18 10.77
N SER A 141 -19.85 8.86 10.59
CA SER A 141 -18.58 8.12 10.50
C SER A 141 -17.92 8.29 9.11
N ARG A 142 -18.42 9.17 8.25
CA ARG A 142 -17.94 9.39 6.88
C ARG A 142 -16.88 10.50 6.83
N GLY A 143 -16.07 10.54 5.77
CA GLY A 143 -14.99 11.53 5.63
C GLY A 143 -13.66 10.93 5.19
N ALA A 144 -12.55 11.48 5.68
CA ALA A 144 -11.20 11.05 5.30
C ALA A 144 -10.82 9.74 5.99
N TYR A 145 -10.35 8.78 5.19
CA TYR A 145 -9.89 7.47 5.64
C TYR A 145 -8.64 7.06 4.88
N ASN A 146 -7.87 6.13 5.47
CA ASN A 146 -6.83 5.39 4.78
C ASN A 146 -7.25 3.94 4.60
N ILE A 147 -7.06 3.42 3.39
CA ILE A 147 -7.00 1.98 3.15
C ILE A 147 -5.59 1.56 3.56
N SER A 148 -5.46 0.97 4.74
CA SER A 148 -4.20 0.49 5.30
C SER A 148 -3.93 -0.92 4.79
N ILE A 149 -2.98 -1.04 3.87
CA ILE A 149 -2.56 -2.28 3.21
C ILE A 149 -1.30 -2.76 3.91
N ARG A 150 -1.39 -3.90 4.58
CA ARG A 150 -0.30 -4.48 5.35
C ARG A 150 0.14 -5.77 4.69
N GLN A 151 1.42 -5.83 4.32
CA GLN A 151 1.99 -6.91 3.53
C GLN A 151 2.99 -7.66 4.40
N ASN A 152 2.82 -8.98 4.51
CA ASN A 152 3.84 -9.87 5.05
C ASN A 152 4.37 -10.73 3.91
N PHE A 153 5.65 -10.59 3.60
CA PHE A 153 6.25 -11.22 2.42
C PHE A 153 7.73 -11.51 2.65
N ARG A 154 8.28 -12.37 1.80
CA ARG A 154 9.71 -12.53 1.65
C ARG A 154 10.15 -11.90 0.35
N LEU A 155 11.29 -11.22 0.39
CA LEU A 155 11.96 -10.68 -0.78
C LEU A 155 13.45 -10.97 -0.71
N ASN A 156 13.98 -11.64 -1.74
CA ASN A 156 15.39 -12.01 -1.86
C ASN A 156 15.94 -12.71 -0.60
N GLY A 157 15.14 -13.60 0.00
CA GLY A 157 15.50 -14.34 1.22
C GLY A 157 15.30 -13.59 2.53
N THR A 158 14.84 -12.34 2.51
CA THR A 158 14.58 -11.53 3.70
C THR A 158 13.09 -11.35 3.91
N ASP A 159 12.61 -11.71 5.10
CA ASP A 159 11.21 -11.50 5.47
C ASP A 159 10.99 -10.01 5.80
N GLN A 160 9.88 -9.46 5.30
CA GLN A 160 9.51 -8.06 5.37
C GLN A 160 8.04 -7.94 5.76
N TYR A 161 7.76 -6.94 6.58
CA TYR A 161 6.43 -6.52 6.94
C TYR A 161 6.31 -5.02 6.69
N THR A 162 5.41 -4.63 5.78
CA THR A 162 5.28 -3.24 5.36
C THR A 162 3.84 -2.77 5.44
N ILE A 163 3.66 -1.48 5.68
CA ILE A 163 2.35 -0.85 5.82
C ILE A 163 2.30 0.30 4.82
N PHE A 164 1.25 0.32 4.02
CA PHE A 164 0.94 1.42 3.11
C PHE A 164 -0.45 1.95 3.38
N ASP A 165 -0.55 3.24 3.66
CA ASP A 165 -1.82 3.90 3.89
C ASP A 165 -2.21 4.70 2.63
N LEU A 166 -3.20 4.22 1.90
CA LEU A 166 -3.76 4.91 0.73
C LEU A 166 -4.90 5.83 1.17
N PRO A 167 -4.74 7.17 1.09
CA PRO A 167 -5.81 8.08 1.48
C PRO A 167 -6.98 8.01 0.50
N ILE A 168 -8.21 8.06 1.02
CA ILE A 168 -9.47 8.11 0.28
C ILE A 168 -10.47 9.03 1.00
N GLN A 169 -11.58 9.35 0.32
CA GLN A 169 -12.67 10.13 0.90
C GLN A 169 -13.97 9.31 0.83
N VAL A 170 -14.52 8.92 1.98
CA VAL A 170 -15.84 8.27 2.05
C VAL A 170 -16.90 9.36 2.02
N THR A 171 -17.23 9.83 0.83
CA THR A 171 -18.13 10.99 0.63
C THR A 171 -19.25 10.72 -0.38
N ASN A 172 -19.13 9.75 -1.29
CA ASN A 172 -20.22 9.45 -2.22
C ASN A 172 -21.31 8.63 -1.53
N SER A 173 -22.54 8.73 -2.04
CA SER A 173 -23.70 8.06 -1.46
C SER A 173 -23.46 6.55 -1.25
N ILE A 174 -23.76 6.05 -0.05
CA ILE A 174 -23.76 4.63 0.31
C ILE A 174 -25.19 4.30 0.73
N PRO A 175 -25.93 3.49 -0.04
CA PRO A 175 -27.34 3.21 0.23
C PRO A 175 -27.50 2.28 1.44
N GLU A 176 -28.56 2.48 2.21
CA GLU A 176 -28.93 1.57 3.29
C GLU A 176 -29.34 0.21 2.73
N GLN A 177 -28.78 -0.88 3.27
CA GLN A 177 -29.10 -2.26 2.89
C GLN A 177 -29.01 -3.17 4.12
N SER A 178 -29.87 -4.19 4.18
CA SER A 178 -30.03 -5.08 5.34
C SER A 178 -28.88 -6.07 5.56
N ASP A 179 -28.05 -6.28 4.55
CA ASP A 179 -26.91 -7.20 4.54
C ASP A 179 -25.58 -6.50 4.91
N ARG A 180 -25.60 -5.18 5.14
CA ARG A 180 -24.44 -4.45 5.65
C ARG A 180 -24.16 -4.84 7.09
N ALA A 181 -22.91 -5.19 7.37
CA ALA A 181 -22.49 -5.50 8.72
C ALA A 181 -22.50 -4.27 9.62
N SER A 182 -22.71 -4.49 10.92
CA SER A 182 -22.54 -3.43 11.90
C SER A 182 -21.08 -3.05 12.03
N CYS A 183 -20.76 -1.75 12.04
CA CYS A 183 -19.39 -1.29 12.25
C CYS A 183 -18.77 -1.87 13.52
N ASP A 184 -19.53 -2.00 14.62
CA ASP A 184 -19.00 -2.52 15.88
C ASP A 184 -18.53 -3.99 15.78
N SER A 185 -19.07 -4.75 14.82
CA SER A 185 -18.67 -6.15 14.60
C SER A 185 -17.29 -6.32 13.93
N ILE A 186 -16.79 -5.25 13.30
CA ILE A 186 -15.55 -5.26 12.52
C ILE A 186 -14.58 -4.14 12.91
N ASN A 187 -14.98 -3.27 13.84
CA ASN A 187 -14.16 -2.20 14.36
C ASN A 187 -13.17 -2.76 15.38
N ASN A 188 -11.90 -2.42 15.20
CA ASN A 188 -10.83 -2.76 16.12
C ASN A 188 -10.43 -1.52 16.91
N ASP A 189 -9.63 -1.74 17.95
CA ASP A 189 -8.93 -0.64 18.61
C ASP A 189 -8.02 0.08 17.60
N LEU A 190 -8.03 1.41 17.66
CA LEU A 190 -7.18 2.23 16.83
C LEU A 190 -5.80 2.32 17.47
N ILE A 191 -4.81 1.70 16.83
CA ILE A 191 -3.41 1.74 17.26
C ILE A 191 -2.84 3.13 16.94
N PRO A 192 -2.11 3.80 17.84
CA PRO A 192 -1.43 5.05 17.53
C PRO A 192 -0.50 4.92 16.31
N TRP A 193 -0.48 5.94 15.45
CA TRP A 193 0.26 5.89 14.20
C TRP A 193 1.76 5.68 14.42
N GLU A 194 2.32 6.20 15.52
CA GLU A 194 3.73 6.03 15.89
C GLU A 194 4.06 4.56 16.12
N THR A 195 3.20 3.87 16.88
CA THR A 195 3.32 2.45 17.18
C THR A 195 3.15 1.61 15.92
N LEU A 196 2.19 1.97 15.07
CA LEU A 196 1.95 1.25 13.83
C LEU A 196 3.14 1.39 12.88
N ASN A 197 3.64 2.61 12.68
CA ASN A 197 4.80 2.90 11.83
C ASN A 197 6.08 2.22 12.37
N ALA A 198 6.28 2.20 13.69
CA ALA A 198 7.41 1.51 14.31
C ALA A 198 7.38 -0.01 14.15
N SER A 199 6.21 -0.60 13.83
CA SER A 199 6.09 -2.03 13.58
C SER A 199 6.42 -2.44 12.14
N ALA A 200 6.44 -1.49 11.20
CA ALA A 200 6.76 -1.72 9.80
C ALA A 200 8.28 -1.68 9.55
N ASN A 201 8.76 -2.54 8.66
CA ASN A 201 10.10 -2.43 8.10
C ASN A 201 10.20 -1.18 7.22
N ASN A 202 11.35 -0.50 7.29
CA ASN A 202 11.69 0.55 6.33
C ASN A 202 12.19 -0.10 5.03
N PHE A 203 11.27 -0.33 4.11
CA PHE A 203 11.53 -0.89 2.79
C PHE A 203 11.08 0.10 1.72
N THR A 204 11.87 0.26 0.67
CA THR A 204 11.50 1.06 -0.50
C THR A 204 11.83 0.24 -1.74
N ARG A 205 10.79 -0.12 -2.50
CA ARG A 205 10.98 -0.69 -3.83
C ARG A 205 11.32 0.46 -4.79
N ILE A 206 12.26 0.22 -5.69
CA ILE A 206 12.52 1.13 -6.81
C ILE A 206 11.62 0.68 -7.96
N ALA A 207 10.72 1.54 -8.44
CA ALA A 207 9.88 1.20 -9.58
C ALA A 207 10.72 0.74 -10.80
N GLY A 208 10.19 -0.23 -11.55
CA GLY A 208 10.87 -0.79 -12.73
C GLY A 208 12.05 -1.73 -12.43
N THR A 209 12.45 -1.93 -11.17
CA THR A 209 13.47 -2.93 -10.82
C THR A 209 12.89 -4.34 -10.74
N ALA A 210 13.68 -5.32 -11.18
CA ALA A 210 13.34 -6.73 -11.14
C ALA A 210 13.36 -7.26 -9.70
N ILE A 211 12.31 -7.98 -9.29
CA ILE A 211 12.29 -8.77 -8.07
C ILE A 211 12.89 -10.15 -8.37
N GLN A 212 13.82 -10.61 -7.53
CA GLN A 212 14.40 -11.94 -7.71
C GLN A 212 13.37 -12.98 -7.32
N THR A 213 13.03 -13.87 -8.23
CA THR A 213 12.23 -15.05 -7.93
C THR A 213 13.08 -16.31 -8.02
N THR A 214 12.61 -17.37 -7.38
CA THR A 214 13.25 -18.69 -7.35
C THR A 214 13.28 -19.35 -8.73
N ALA A 215 12.53 -18.81 -9.68
CA ALA A 215 12.59 -19.18 -11.08
C ALA A 215 13.84 -18.54 -11.70
N SER A 216 14.96 -19.27 -11.63
CA SER A 216 16.07 -19.05 -12.55
C SER A 216 15.52 -18.99 -13.97
N SER A 217 15.78 -17.87 -14.66
CA SER A 217 15.47 -17.55 -16.06
C SER A 217 15.91 -18.66 -17.04
N LYS A 218 15.17 -19.78 -17.08
CA LYS A 218 15.31 -20.80 -18.12
C LYS A 218 14.01 -21.26 -18.74
N ASP A 219 12.86 -21.14 -18.07
CA ASP A 219 11.59 -21.67 -18.60
C ASP A 219 10.38 -20.75 -18.33
N GLY A 220 10.48 -19.46 -18.67
CA GLY A 220 9.34 -18.55 -18.56
C GLY A 220 9.42 -17.43 -19.57
N ILE A 221 8.45 -17.39 -20.49
CA ILE A 221 8.21 -16.30 -21.44
C ILE A 221 7.77 -15.08 -20.62
N GLY A 222 8.74 -14.36 -20.05
CA GLY A 222 8.57 -13.04 -19.45
C GLY A 222 8.88 -11.99 -20.51
N ALA A 223 7.89 -11.16 -20.81
CA ALA A 223 7.98 -10.07 -21.76
C ALA A 223 9.26 -9.23 -21.54
N GLY A 224 9.95 -8.94 -22.64
CA GLY A 224 11.31 -8.44 -22.62
C GLY A 224 11.48 -7.10 -21.93
N ASN A 225 12.62 -6.95 -21.27
CA ASN A 225 13.49 -5.80 -21.46
C ASN A 225 14.93 -6.25 -21.22
N SER A 226 15.72 -6.22 -22.30
CA SER A 226 17.17 -6.23 -22.19
C SER A 226 17.56 -4.88 -21.57
N MET A 227 17.96 -4.89 -20.30
CA MET A 227 18.56 -3.70 -19.69
C MET A 227 20.00 -3.59 -20.21
N ASP A 228 20.21 -2.68 -21.15
CA ASP A 228 21.52 -2.18 -21.56
C ASP A 228 22.11 -1.35 -20.42
N TRP A 229 23.33 -1.70 -20.00
CA TRP A 229 24.03 -1.13 -18.84
C TRP A 229 24.60 0.27 -19.09
N ARG A 230 24.28 0.90 -20.23
CA ARG A 230 24.96 2.11 -20.72
C ARG A 230 24.22 3.43 -20.57
N THR A 231 23.02 3.49 -20.00
CA THR A 231 22.29 4.76 -19.87
C THR A 231 21.58 4.88 -18.53
N GLY A 232 22.13 5.66 -17.60
CA GLY A 232 21.35 6.10 -16.44
C GLY A 232 22.11 6.81 -15.32
N GLU A 233 23.34 6.42 -15.00
CA GLU A 233 23.95 6.79 -13.70
C GLU A 233 25.17 7.74 -13.81
N HIS A 234 25.62 8.12 -15.01
CA HIS A 234 26.89 8.87 -15.17
C HIS A 234 26.76 10.40 -15.33
N TYR A 235 25.57 10.96 -15.51
CA TYR A 235 25.43 12.41 -15.71
C TYR A 235 25.26 13.20 -14.42
N ILE A 236 24.77 12.57 -13.36
CA ILE A 236 24.51 13.26 -12.08
C ILE A 236 25.85 13.55 -11.37
N TRP A 237 26.80 12.61 -11.41
CA TRP A 237 28.11 12.77 -10.75
C TRP A 237 29.06 13.75 -11.45
N ILE A 238 28.98 13.87 -12.78
CA ILE A 238 29.83 14.81 -13.53
C ILE A 238 29.35 16.26 -13.32
N GLY A 239 28.04 16.50 -13.22
CA GLY A 239 27.49 17.82 -12.96
C GLY A 239 27.88 18.39 -11.59
N SER A 240 27.92 17.55 -10.55
CA SER A 240 28.29 17.96 -9.19
C SER A 240 29.77 18.32 -9.07
N MET A 241 30.64 17.66 -9.84
CA MET A 241 32.09 17.91 -9.79
C MET A 241 32.47 19.24 -10.46
N PHE A 242 31.75 19.66 -11.51
CA PHE A 242 32.00 20.94 -12.17
C PHE A 242 31.53 22.16 -11.35
N LEU A 243 30.48 22.01 -10.55
CA LEU A 243 30.00 23.11 -9.69
C LEU A 243 30.91 23.36 -8.48
N MET A 244 31.64 22.35 -8.01
CA MET A 244 32.61 22.48 -6.91
C MET A 244 33.97 23.04 -7.34
N LEU A 245 34.27 23.10 -8.64
CA LEU A 245 35.50 23.69 -9.18
C LEU A 245 35.32 25.14 -9.66
N ALA A 246 34.09 25.67 -9.58
CA ALA A 246 33.73 27.02 -10.06
C ALA A 246 33.32 27.99 -8.93
N LEU A 247 33.59 27.64 -7.66
CA LEU A 247 33.41 28.51 -6.49
C LEU A 247 34.74 28.67 -5.73
#